data_AF-A0A051U5X5-F1
#
_entry.id   AF-A0A051U5X5-F1
#
_cell.length_a   1.000
_cell.length_b   1.000
_cell.length_c   1.000
_cell.angle_alpha   90.00
_cell.angle_beta   90.00
_cell.angle_gamma   90.00
#
_symmetry.space_group_name_H-M   'P 1'
#
loop_
_entity.id
_entity.type
_entity.pdbx_description
1 polymer ?
#
loop_
_entity_poly.entity_id
_entity_poly.type
_entity_poly.pdbx_seq_one_letter_code
_entity_poly.pdbx_strand_id
1 'polypeptide(L)' 'MERGNSKHGAREDDALKEELEGTVRGNRSSRSEEWRDPEPPADDDPEVPTAGPTRHET' A
#
# COMPACT_ATOMS: atom_id res chain seq x y z
N MET A 1 -12.60 -26.09 10.26
CA MET A 1 -11.94 -25.08 9.42
C MET A 1 -10.49 -25.03 9.84
N GLU A 2 -9.59 -25.54 8.99
CA GLU A 2 -8.15 -25.36 9.18
C GLU A 2 -7.79 -23.97 8.64
N ARG A 3 -7.24 -23.11 9.50
CA ARG A 3 -6.77 -21.77 9.16
C ARG A 3 -5.26 -21.75 9.36
N GLY A 4 -4.53 -22.38 8.45
CA GLY A 4 -3.09 -22.46 8.48
C GLY A 4 -2.53 -22.82 7.11
N ASN A 5 -1.29 -22.42 6.87
CA ASN A 5 -0.55 -22.83 5.69
C ASN A 5 -0.27 -24.33 5.74
N SER A 6 -0.66 -25.07 4.70
CA SER A 6 -0.40 -26.52 4.61
C SER A 6 1.00 -26.84 4.08
N LYS A 7 1.77 -25.82 3.67
CA LYS A 7 3.11 -25.95 3.06
C LYS A 7 4.24 -25.80 4.07
N HIS A 8 4.04 -25.02 5.14
CA HIS A 8 5.04 -24.69 6.14
C HIS A 8 4.49 -24.91 7.55
N GLY A 9 5.36 -25.24 8.50
CA GLY A 9 4.96 -25.37 9.90
C GLY A 9 4.71 -24.00 10.54
N ALA A 10 3.98 -23.96 11.67
CA ALA A 10 3.62 -22.71 12.36
C ALA A 10 4.81 -21.76 12.61
N ARG A 11 5.96 -22.32 13.01
CA ARG A 11 7.18 -21.55 13.26
C ARG A 11 7.78 -20.92 12.01
N GLU A 12 7.70 -21.60 10.86
CA GLU A 12 8.18 -21.07 9.58
C GLU A 12 7.22 -19.98 9.07
N ASP A 13 5.92 -20.17 9.26
CA ASP A 13 4.90 -19.16 8.95
C ASP A 13 5.09 -17.87 9.77
N ASP A 14 5.38 -17.99 11.07
CA ASP A 14 5.66 -16.84 11.93
C ASP A 14 6.90 -16.07 11.43
N ALA A 15 7.96 -16.78 11.06
CA ALA A 15 9.16 -16.15 10.50
C ALA A 15 8.89 -15.44 9.16
N LEU A 16 8.15 -16.08 8.23
CA LEU A 16 7.76 -15.47 6.97
C LEU A 16 6.88 -14.22 7.17
N LYS A 17 6.01 -14.26 8.17
CA LYS A 17 5.15 -13.13 8.54
C LYS A 17 5.98 -11.96 9.05
N GLU A 18 6.97 -12.20 9.92
CA GLU A 18 7.86 -11.15 10.43
C GLU A 18 8.64 -10.47 9.29
N GLU A 19 9.18 -11.25 8.35
CA GLU A 19 9.88 -10.73 7.16
C GLU A 19 8.96 -9.85 6.29
N LEU A 20 7.70 -10.26 6.13
CA LEU A 20 6.73 -9.55 5.31
C LEU A 20 6.11 -8.33 6.03
N GLU A 21 5.98 -8.37 7.36
CA GLU A 21 5.30 -7.35 8.15
C GLU A 21 5.93 -5.96 7.97
N GLY A 22 7.27 -5.88 7.93
CA GLY A 22 7.97 -4.61 7.71
C GLY A 22 7.66 -3.99 6.35
N THR A 23 7.50 -4.82 5.31
CA THR A 23 7.15 -4.37 3.96
C THR A 23 5.70 -3.92 3.87
N VAL A 24 4.78 -4.68 4.48
CA VAL A 24 3.33 -4.41 4.45
C VAL A 24 2.97 -3.18 5.28
N ARG A 25 3.64 -2.96 6.41
CA ARG A 25 3.42 -1.79 7.28
C ARG A 25 4.25 -0.57 6.87
N GLY A 26 5.10 -0.68 5.85
CA GLY A 26 5.96 0.40 5.38
C GLY A 26 5.17 1.64 4.92
N ASN A 27 5.20 2.69 5.75
CA ASN A 27 4.86 4.13 5.62
C ASN A 27 3.92 4.63 4.50
N ARG A 28 3.06 3.79 3.94
CA ARG A 28 1.97 4.18 3.03
C ARG A 28 0.71 4.41 3.86
N SER A 29 -0.14 5.32 3.39
CA SER A 29 -1.52 5.47 3.86
C SER A 29 -2.14 4.08 4.02
N SER A 30 -2.97 3.87 5.04
CA SER A 30 -3.65 2.59 5.24
C SER A 30 -4.20 2.13 3.90
N ARG A 31 -4.15 0.84 3.57
CA ARG A 31 -4.75 0.32 2.33
C ARG A 31 -6.23 0.75 2.19
N SER A 32 -6.88 1.02 3.32
CA SER A 32 -8.23 1.58 3.42
C SER A 32 -8.37 3.08 3.14
N GLU A 33 -7.29 3.82 3.00
CA GLU A 33 -7.25 5.25 2.67
C GLU A 33 -6.59 5.48 1.29
N GLU A 34 -5.85 4.50 0.76
CA GLU A 34 -5.28 4.54 -0.60
C GLU A 34 -6.33 4.73 -1.70
N TRP A 35 -7.53 4.14 -1.57
CA TRP A 35 -8.60 4.34 -2.57
C TRP A 35 -9.08 5.80 -2.70
N ARG A 36 -8.75 6.65 -1.73
CA ARG A 36 -9.02 8.10 -1.76
C ARG A 36 -7.87 8.90 -2.37
N ASP A 37 -6.68 8.30 -2.50
CA ASP A 37 -5.51 8.96 -3.06
C ASP A 37 -5.60 8.95 -4.59
N PRO A 38 -5.46 10.11 -5.26
CA PRO A 38 -5.46 10.14 -6.71
C PRO A 38 -4.20 9.46 -7.25
N GLU A 39 -4.37 8.60 -8.27
CA GLU A 39 -3.22 8.02 -8.96
C GLU A 39 -2.34 9.12 -9.59
N PRO A 40 -1.00 8.94 -9.60
CA PRO A 40 -0.09 9.87 -10.25
C PRO A 40 -0.28 9.86 -11.78
N PRO A 41 0.05 10.96 -12.47
CA PRO A 41 -0.11 11.06 -13.92
C PRO A 41 0.88 10.13 -14.62
N ALA A 42 0.42 9.45 -15.68
CA ALA A 42 1.26 8.64 -16.54
C ALA A 42 2.11 9.51 -17.49
N ASP A 43 3.17 8.95 -18.06
CA ASP A 43 4.08 9.67 -18.97
C ASP A 43 3.38 10.18 -20.24
N ASP A 44 2.30 9.53 -20.67
CA ASP A 44 1.49 9.89 -21.84
C ASP A 44 0.24 10.73 -21.48
N ASP A 45 0.03 11.05 -20.20
CA ASP A 45 -1.14 11.86 -19.80
C ASP A 45 -0.96 13.32 -20.24
N PRO A 46 -2.04 13.97 -20.71
CA PRO A 46 -2.01 15.41 -20.93
C PRO A 46 -1.69 16.13 -19.61
N GLU A 47 -0.98 17.27 -19.67
CA GLU A 47 -0.70 18.11 -18.50
C GLU A 47 -2.01 18.66 -17.90
N VAL A 48 -2.65 17.85 -17.06
CA VAL A 48 -3.84 18.18 -16.28
C VAL A 48 -3.44 18.31 -14.81
N PRO A 49 -3.97 19.31 -14.09
CA PRO A 49 -3.70 19.45 -12.67
C PRO A 49 -4.26 18.22 -11.94
N THR A 50 -3.38 17.46 -11.28
CA THR A 50 -3.76 16.33 -10.44
C THR A 50 -4.52 16.85 -9.23
N ALA A 51 -5.57 16.14 -8.81
CA ALA A 51 -6.51 16.61 -7.78
C ALA A 51 -5.87 16.59 -6.37
N GLY A 52 -5.01 17.57 -6.09
CA GLY A 52 -4.53 17.93 -4.76
C GLY A 52 -4.84 19.41 -4.48
N PRO A 53 -4.99 19.83 -3.22
CA PRO A 53 -5.34 21.22 -2.92
C PRO A 53 -4.26 22.16 -3.44
N THR A 54 -4.61 22.98 -4.43
CA THR A 54 -3.78 24.09 -4.88
C THR A 54 -3.85 25.17 -3.79
N ARG A 55 -2.87 25.14 -2.89
CA ARG A 55 -2.61 26.25 -1.97
C ARG A 55 -2.11 27.44 -2.79
N HIS A 56 -3.06 28.25 -3.23
CA HIS A 56 -2.84 29.60 -3.70
C HIS A 56 -2.59 30.49 -2.48
N GLU A 57 -1.36 31.00 -2.33
CA GLU A 57 -1.10 32.13 -1.44
C GLU A 57 -0.29 33.21 -2.19
N THR A 58 -0.52 34.44 -1.76
CA THR A 58 -0.58 35.73 -2.45
C THR A 58 0.74 36.38 -2.84
#